data_AF-A0A1Q7X9I8-F1
#
_entry.id   AF-A0A1Q7X9I8-F1
#
_cell.length_a   1.000
_cell.length_b   1.000
_cell.length_c   1.000
_cell.angle_alpha   90.00
_cell.angle_beta   90.00
_cell.angle_gamma   90.00
#
_symmetry.space_group_name_H-M   'P 1'
#
loop_
_entity.id
_entity.type
_entity.pdbx_description
1 polymer ?
#
loop_
_entity_poly.entity_id
_entity_poly.type
_entity_poly.pdbx_seq_one_letter_code
_entity_poly.pdbx_strand_id
1 'polypeptide(L)'
;MEIDRQKRTLHIRHIRLQGDHNNNKMERLNGEFRDREKVMRGIKKDNSVMFDGYQIYHNYLRPHMGLNGKTPAEACGVKITGENKWQTLIQQASMNSKKKSG
;
A
#
# COMPACT_ATOMS: atom_id res chain seq x y z
N MET A 1 9.59 58.95 9.74
CA MET A 1 9.24 58.07 8.60
C MET A 1 9.95 56.76 8.84
N GLU A 2 9.29 55.85 9.56
CA GLU A 2 9.86 54.59 10.00
C GLU A 2 9.59 53.56 8.89
N ILE A 3 10.66 53.07 8.26
CA ILE A 3 10.56 52.17 7.10
C ILE A 3 10.19 50.79 7.63
N ASP A 4 8.91 50.44 7.45
CA ASP A 4 8.34 49.11 7.67
C ASP A 4 9.17 48.05 6.94
N ARG A 5 9.99 47.31 7.71
CA ARG A 5 10.78 46.19 7.18
C ARG A 5 9.82 45.06 6.82
N GLN A 6 9.40 45.08 5.55
CA GLN A 6 8.67 44.03 4.85
C GLN A 6 8.89 42.64 5.47
N LYS A 7 7.78 42.00 5.86
CA LYS A 7 7.68 40.59 6.30
C LYS A 7 8.47 39.69 5.35
N ARG A 8 9.73 39.40 5.67
CA ARG A 8 10.52 38.43 4.91
C ARG A 8 9.92 37.05 5.13
N THR A 9 9.64 36.35 4.03
CA THR A 9 9.24 34.95 4.02
C THR A 9 10.32 34.14 4.75
N LEU A 10 9.99 33.56 5.90
CA LEU A 10 10.87 32.62 6.59
C LEU A 10 10.94 31.35 5.74
N HIS A 11 12.09 31.06 5.15
CA HIS A 11 12.34 29.75 4.55
C HIS A 11 12.48 28.73 5.68
N ILE A 12 11.37 28.09 6.05
CA ILE A 12 11.38 26.95 6.98
C ILE A 12 11.99 25.77 6.22
N ARG A 13 13.26 25.45 6.51
CA ARG A 13 13.88 24.19 6.08
C ARG A 13 13.22 23.04 6.83
N HIS A 14 12.05 22.61 6.37
CA HIS A 14 11.63 21.21 6.54
C HIS A 14 12.42 20.46 5.47
N ILE A 15 13.45 19.68 5.78
CA ILE A 15 13.39 18.37 6.44
C ILE A 15 14.84 18.03 6.87
N ARG A 16 15.03 17.59 8.11
CA ARG A 16 16.31 17.04 8.58
C ARG A 16 16.40 15.59 8.10
N LEU A 17 17.61 15.10 7.80
CA LEU A 17 17.90 13.65 7.62
C LEU A 17 17.51 12.80 8.85
N GLN A 18 17.26 13.46 9.99
CA GLN A 18 17.00 12.85 11.29
C GLN A 18 15.94 13.68 12.02
N GLY A 19 14.66 13.55 11.64
CA GLY A 19 13.53 14.17 12.36
C GLY A 19 12.19 14.24 11.61
N ASP A 20 11.26 13.38 12.05
CA ASP A 20 9.78 13.35 11.93
C ASP A 20 9.10 13.51 10.56
N HIS A 21 9.17 12.42 9.79
CA HIS A 21 8.08 11.72 9.05
C HIS A 21 8.79 10.87 7.98
N ASN A 22 9.22 9.66 8.36
CA ASN A 22 9.89 8.73 7.45
C ASN A 22 8.89 8.20 6.40
N ASN A 23 8.66 8.99 5.35
CA ASN A 23 7.84 8.62 4.19
C ASN A 23 8.45 7.46 3.38
N ASN A 24 9.67 7.04 3.74
CA ASN A 24 10.42 5.93 3.14
C ASN A 24 9.55 4.66 2.95
N LYS A 25 8.61 4.38 3.87
CA LYS A 25 7.68 3.23 3.73
C LYS A 25 6.70 3.42 2.58
N MET A 26 6.11 4.60 2.46
CA MET A 26 5.21 4.93 1.36
C MET A 26 5.97 5.06 0.04
N GLU A 27 7.17 5.62 0.04
CA GLU A 27 8.02 5.69 -1.16
C GLU A 27 8.38 4.29 -1.65
N ARG A 28 8.73 3.37 -0.74
CA ARG A 28 9.00 1.97 -1.07
C ARG A 28 7.79 1.26 -1.67
N LEU A 29 6.60 1.49 -1.10
CA LEU A 29 5.33 0.94 -1.60
C LEU A 29 5.00 1.49 -2.98
N ASN A 30 5.11 2.81 -3.16
CA ASN A 30 4.85 3.48 -4.43
C ASN A 30 5.82 3.02 -5.52
N GLY A 31 7.09 2.79 -5.17
CA GLY A 31 8.07 2.19 -6.08
C GLY A 31 7.64 0.80 -6.57
N GLU A 32 7.20 -0.07 -5.65
CA GLU A 32 6.72 -1.41 -6.00
C GLU A 32 5.50 -1.38 -6.93
N PHE A 33 4.54 -0.49 -6.65
CA PHE A 33 3.37 -0.31 -7.50
C PHE A 33 3.75 0.20 -8.89
N ARG A 34 4.68 1.17 -8.97
CA ARG A 34 5.19 1.70 -10.25
C ARG A 34 5.92 0.64 -11.08
N ASP A 35 6.69 -0.24 -10.46
CA ASP A 35 7.37 -1.33 -11.17
C ASP A 35 6.35 -2.31 -11.76
N ARG A 36 5.28 -2.63 -11.03
CA ARG A 36 4.19 -3.49 -11.53
C ARG A 36 3.39 -2.81 -12.64
N GLU A 37 3.03 -1.55 -12.42
CA GLU A 37 2.34 -0.71 -13.41
C GLU A 37 3.17 -0.65 -14.70
N LYS A 38 4.49 -0.45 -14.60
CA LYS A 38 5.41 -0.42 -15.75
C LYS A 38 5.32 -1.68 -16.61
N VAL A 39 5.30 -2.85 -15.99
CA VAL A 39 5.17 -4.13 -16.70
C VAL A 39 3.79 -4.30 -17.34
N MET A 40 2.75 -3.68 -16.76
CA MET A 40 1.37 -3.75 -17.25
C MET A 40 0.97 -2.56 -18.15
N ARG A 41 1.92 -1.70 -18.57
CA ARG A 41 1.70 -0.60 -19.51
C ARG A 41 1.26 -1.15 -20.87
N GLY A 42 -0.04 -1.11 -21.12
CA GLY A 42 -0.70 -1.75 -22.26
C GLY A 42 -2.17 -2.06 -22.00
N ILE A 43 -2.56 -2.10 -20.72
CA ILE A 43 -3.95 -2.11 -20.29
C ILE A 43 -4.55 -0.72 -20.55
N LYS A 44 -5.47 -0.61 -21.50
CA LYS A 44 -6.12 0.66 -21.91
C LYS A 44 -7.26 1.13 -20.99
N LYS A 45 -7.53 0.39 -19.91
CA LYS A 45 -8.63 0.69 -18.97
C LYS A 45 -8.04 0.92 -17.58
N ASP A 46 -8.30 2.10 -17.01
CA ASP A 46 -7.81 2.49 -15.69
C ASP A 46 -8.43 1.64 -14.57
N ASN A 47 -9.71 1.26 -14.71
CA ASN A 47 -10.42 0.38 -13.76
C ASN A 47 -10.29 -1.11 -14.11
N SER A 48 -9.07 -1.57 -14.38
CA SER A 48 -8.84 -2.98 -14.68
C SER A 48 -8.78 -3.81 -13.41
N VAL A 49 -9.40 -4.99 -13.44
CA VAL A 49 -9.31 -6.03 -12.39
C VAL A 49 -7.88 -6.43 -12.02
N MET A 50 -6.92 -6.09 -12.88
CA MET A 50 -5.50 -6.33 -12.65
C MET A 50 -4.93 -5.51 -11.50
N PHE A 51 -5.41 -4.27 -11.29
CA PHE A 51 -4.95 -3.42 -10.18
C PHE A 51 -5.50 -3.94 -8.84
N ASP A 52 -6.78 -4.28 -8.81
CA ASP A 52 -7.42 -4.88 -7.64
C ASP A 52 -6.78 -6.23 -7.28
N GLY A 53 -6.52 -7.07 -8.29
CA GLY A 53 -5.83 -8.35 -8.12
C GLY A 53 -4.42 -8.16 -7.54
N TYR A 54 -3.70 -7.12 -7.94
CA TYR A 54 -2.39 -6.81 -7.40
C TYR A 54 -2.45 -6.34 -5.94
N GLN A 55 -3.45 -5.54 -5.57
CA GLN A 55 -3.67 -5.15 -4.16
C GLN A 55 -3.93 -6.38 -3.28
N ILE A 56 -4.77 -7.31 -3.75
CA ILE A 56 -5.04 -8.58 -3.05
C ILE A 56 -3.75 -9.38 -2.90
N TYR A 57 -2.96 -9.50 -3.97
CA TYR A 57 -1.69 -10.20 -3.94
C TYR A 57 -0.70 -9.59 -2.94
N HIS A 58 -0.53 -8.27 -2.95
CA HIS A 58 0.39 -7.56 -2.05
C HIS A 58 -0.02 -7.69 -0.58
N ASN A 59 -1.33 -7.63 -0.30
CA ASN A 59 -1.87 -7.64 1.06
C ASN A 59 -1.95 -9.04 1.68
N TYR A 60 -2.25 -10.07 0.89
CA TYR A 60 -2.59 -11.39 1.44
C TYR A 60 -1.62 -12.50 1.08
N LEU A 61 -0.83 -12.35 0.01
CA LEU A 61 0.04 -13.41 -0.48
C LEU A 61 1.53 -13.09 -0.42
N ARG A 62 1.91 -11.86 -0.72
CA ARG A 62 3.32 -11.47 -0.80
C ARG A 62 3.93 -11.28 0.59
N PRO A 63 4.94 -12.07 0.99
CA PRO A 63 5.68 -11.83 2.23
C PRO A 63 6.55 -10.57 2.09
N HIS A 64 6.59 -9.73 3.13
CA HIS A 64 7.44 -8.55 3.14
C HIS A 64 8.57 -8.70 4.14
N MET A 65 9.81 -8.47 3.67
CA MET A 65 10.99 -8.50 4.54
C MET A 65 10.89 -7.48 5.69
N GLY A 66 10.31 -6.30 5.42
CA GLY A 66 10.07 -5.27 6.44
C GLY A 66 9.00 -5.63 7.48
N LEU A 67 8.27 -6.73 7.28
CA LEU A 67 7.29 -7.28 8.23
C LEU A 67 7.74 -8.66 8.76
N ASN A 68 9.06 -8.92 8.79
CA ASN A 68 9.63 -10.22 9.19
C ASN A 68 9.09 -11.40 8.37
N GLY A 69 8.89 -11.20 7.07
CA GLY A 69 8.37 -12.23 6.16
C GLY A 69 6.85 -12.42 6.23
N LYS A 70 6.14 -11.60 7.03
CA LYS A 70 4.67 -11.63 7.09
C LYS A 70 4.05 -10.83 5.95
N THR A 71 2.84 -11.19 5.58
CA THR A 71 2.00 -10.36 4.71
C THR A 71 1.38 -9.21 5.51
N PRO A 72 0.95 -8.11 4.87
CA PRO A 72 0.27 -7.02 5.57
C PRO A 72 -1.00 -7.50 6.30
N ALA A 73 -1.75 -8.41 5.69
CA ALA A 73 -2.90 -9.05 6.33
C ALA A 73 -2.50 -9.85 7.59
N GLU A 74 -1.43 -10.64 7.52
CA GLU A 74 -0.93 -11.39 8.68
C GLU A 74 -0.41 -10.46 9.79
N ALA A 75 0.22 -9.34 9.43
CA ALA A 75 0.63 -8.31 10.38
C ALA A 75 -0.56 -7.65 11.07
N CYS A 76 -1.69 -7.48 10.36
CA CYS A 76 -2.96 -7.01 10.89
C CYS A 76 -3.77 -8.10 11.64
N GLY A 77 -3.24 -9.32 11.78
CA GLY A 77 -3.89 -10.43 12.49
C GLY A 77 -4.84 -11.28 11.62
N VAL A 78 -4.99 -10.97 10.33
CA VAL A 78 -5.74 -11.79 9.37
C VAL A 78 -4.84 -12.92 8.90
N LYS A 79 -4.96 -14.07 9.55
CA LYS A 79 -4.19 -15.28 9.18
C LYS A 79 -4.92 -16.07 8.12
N ILE A 80 -4.23 -16.34 7.02
CA ILE A 80 -4.66 -17.30 6.01
C ILE A 80 -3.98 -18.62 6.35
N THR A 81 -4.73 -19.56 6.89
CA THR A 81 -4.20 -20.82 7.44
C THR A 81 -4.14 -21.97 6.44
N GLY A 82 -4.68 -21.79 5.23
CA GLY A 82 -4.64 -22.84 4.22
C GLY A 82 -3.30 -22.92 3.50
N GLU A 83 -2.94 -24.15 3.12
CA GLU A 83 -1.74 -24.47 2.35
C GLU A 83 -1.70 -23.70 1.02
N ASN A 84 -2.87 -23.56 0.37
CA ASN A 84 -3.05 -22.71 -0.79
C ASN A 84 -3.75 -21.40 -0.41
N LYS A 85 -2.96 -20.34 -0.22
CA LYS A 85 -3.45 -19.01 0.20
C LYS A 85 -4.54 -18.45 -0.73
N TRP A 86 -4.44 -18.68 -2.05
CA TRP A 86 -5.45 -18.22 -3.01
C TRP A 86 -6.78 -18.93 -2.85
N GLN A 87 -6.77 -20.26 -2.73
CA GLN A 87 -7.99 -21.04 -2.56
C GLN A 87 -8.71 -20.67 -1.27
N THR A 88 -7.97 -20.51 -0.17
CA THR A 88 -8.54 -20.13 1.11
C THR A 88 -9.18 -18.74 1.07
N LEU A 89 -8.54 -17.77 0.43
CA LEU A 89 -9.12 -16.42 0.24
C LEU A 89 -10.44 -16.47 -0.53
N ILE A 90 -10.49 -17.24 -1.63
CA ILE A 90 -11.68 -17.37 -2.46
C ILE A 90 -12.81 -18.07 -1.68
N GLN A 91 -12.49 -19.14 -0.95
CA GLN A 91 -13.45 -19.85 -0.11
C GLN A 91 -14.00 -18.95 1.00
N GLN A 92 -13.14 -18.21 1.71
CA GLN A 92 -13.56 -17.26 2.75
C GLN A 92 -14.47 -16.17 2.18
N ALA A 93 -14.14 -15.61 1.00
CA ALA A 93 -14.97 -14.62 0.32
C ALA A 93 -16.34 -15.18 -0.08
N SER A 94 -16.38 -16.41 -0.60
CA SER A 94 -17.62 -17.10 -0.99
C SER A 94 -18.51 -17.45 0.20
N MET A 95 -17.93 -17.84 1.34
CA MET A 95 -18.69 -18.10 2.57
C MET A 95 -19.28 -16.80 3.15
N ASN A 96 -18.55 -15.69 3.06
CA ASN A 96 -19.02 -14.41 3.57
C ASN A 96 -20.15 -13.80 2.72
N SER A 97 -20.14 -14.01 1.40
CA SER A 97 -21.24 -13.54 0.53
C SER A 97 -22.56 -14.25 0.83
N LYS A 98 -22.52 -15.55 1.12
CA LYS A 98 -23.71 -16.33 1.54
C LYS A 98 -24.32 -15.86 2.87
N LYS A 99 -23.49 -15.39 3.80
CA LYS A 99 -23.95 -14.85 5.11
C LYS A 99 -24.63 -13.49 5.03
N LYS A 100 -24.43 -12.71 3.96
CA LYS A 100 -25.08 -11.40 3.78
C LYS A 100 -26.44 -11.48 3.09
N SER A 101 -26.78 -12.64 2.54
CA SER A 101 -27.99 -12.86 1.74
C SER A 101 -29.07 -13.66 2.49
N GLY A 102 -28.84 -14.01 3.75
CA GLY A 102 -29.80 -14.65 4.66
C GLY A 102 -29.86 -13.87 5.96
#